data_AF-A0A3L6FA78-F1
#
_entry.id   AF-A0A3L6FA78-F1
#
_cell.length_a   1.000
_cell.length_b   1.000
_cell.length_c   1.000
_cell.angle_alpha   90.00
_cell.angle_beta   90.00
_cell.angle_gamma   90.00
#
_symmetry.space_group_name_H-M   'P 1'
#
loop_
_entity.id
_entity.type
_entity.pdbx_description
1 polymer ?
#
loop_
_entity_poly.entity_id
_entity_poly.type
_entity_poly.pdbx_seq_one_letter_code
_entity_poly.pdbx_strand_id
1 'polypeptide(L)'
;MALRSAGKSVEIIFVSLDRDEASFRDHFQGMSWLAVPFDAAGLLRQKLCARFAIERIPALIPLSASATPSSGLGCGEDAVRLVGEYGVDAYPFSAQRRRELESMDDARRGGGRLQELLGCEERDYVISADDIKIKR
;
A
#
# COMPACT_ATOMS: atom_id res chain seq x y z
N MET A 1 9.27 7.95 -7.37
CA MET A 1 9.65 8.20 -8.78
C MET A 1 8.81 7.41 -9.78
N ALA A 2 8.57 6.10 -9.57
CA ALA A 2 7.83 5.25 -10.52
C ALA A 2 6.48 5.81 -11.03
N LEU A 3 5.61 6.35 -10.17
CA LEU A 3 4.32 6.91 -10.60
C LEU A 3 4.47 8.14 -11.51
N ARG A 4 5.38 9.05 -11.15
CA ARG A 4 5.66 10.25 -11.96
C ARG A 4 6.30 9.85 -13.30
N SER A 5 7.21 8.89 -13.30
CA SER A 5 7.80 8.32 -14.52
C SER A 5 6.78 7.62 -15.41
N ALA A 6 5.72 7.05 -14.84
CA ALA A 6 4.59 6.45 -15.56
C ALA A 6 3.53 7.47 -16.00
N GLY A 7 3.84 8.78 -15.96
CA GLY A 7 2.94 9.86 -16.40
C GLY A 7 1.77 10.13 -15.46
N LYS A 8 1.79 9.62 -14.21
CA LYS A 8 0.74 9.90 -13.22
C LYS A 8 1.05 11.22 -12.51
N SER A 9 0.06 12.11 -12.49
CA SER A 9 0.13 13.39 -11.75
C SER A 9 -0.17 13.13 -10.27
N VAL A 10 0.88 12.81 -9.51
CA VAL A 10 0.79 12.55 -8.07
C VAL A 10 1.83 13.37 -7.34
N GLU A 11 1.38 14.05 -6.29
CA GLU A 11 2.24 14.77 -5.37
C GLU A 11 2.10 14.22 -3.95
N ILE A 12 3.21 14.15 -3.22
CA ILE A 12 3.22 13.72 -1.82
C ILE A 12 3.61 14.93 -0.98
N ILE A 13 2.74 15.28 -0.03
CA ILE A 13 2.96 16.37 0.92
C ILE A 13 3.11 15.75 2.30
N PHE A 14 4.31 15.83 2.85
CA PHE A 14 4.63 15.39 4.20
C PHE A 14 4.13 16.42 5.21
N VAL A 15 3.42 15.94 6.23
CA VAL A 15 2.99 16.72 7.39
C VAL A 15 3.57 16.06 8.61
N SER A 16 4.60 16.68 9.20
CA SER A 16 5.24 16.14 10.38
C SER A 16 4.36 16.29 11.63
N LEU A 17 4.38 15.24 12.45
CA LEU A 17 3.84 15.21 13.80
C LEU A 17 4.94 15.20 14.87
N ASP A 18 6.17 15.53 14.48
CA ASP A 18 7.32 15.65 15.39
C ASP A 18 7.12 16.79 16.38
N ARG A 19 7.80 16.66 17.53
CA ARG A 19 7.69 17.61 18.64
C ARG A 19 8.53 18.86 18.42
N ASP A 20 9.60 18.75 17.64
CA ASP A 20 10.58 19.81 17.41
C ASP A 20 11.08 19.80 15.95
N GLU A 21 11.65 20.93 15.55
CA GLU A 21 12.08 21.14 14.16
C GLU A 21 13.30 20.30 13.77
N ALA A 22 14.18 19.96 14.74
CA ALA A 22 15.36 19.16 14.45
C ALA A 22 14.94 17.73 14.07
N SER A 23 14.04 17.13 14.84
CA SER A 23 13.43 15.83 14.54
C SER A 23 12.71 15.83 13.19
N PHE A 24 11.97 16.90 12.87
CA PHE A 24 11.34 17.07 11.56
C PHE A 24 12.36 17.03 10.42
N ARG A 25 13.45 17.80 10.53
CA ARG A 25 14.47 17.89 9.48
C ARG A 25 15.17 16.55 9.27
N ASP A 26 15.49 15.84 10.35
CA ASP A 26 16.12 14.52 10.29
C ASP A 26 15.21 13.49 9.60
N HIS A 27 13.93 13.40 10.00
CA HIS A 27 12.97 12.51 9.36
C HIS A 27 12.71 12.86 7.89
N PHE A 28 12.66 14.15 7.55
CA PHE A 28 12.41 14.60 6.18
C PHE A 28 13.64 14.47 5.28
N GLN A 29 14.84 14.35 5.86
CA GLN A 29 16.09 14.27 5.11
C GLN A 29 16.08 13.07 4.16
N GLY A 30 16.39 13.32 2.88
CA GLY A 30 16.43 12.29 1.84
C GLY A 30 15.07 11.94 1.22
N MET A 31 13.96 12.50 1.71
CA MET A 31 12.66 12.36 1.06
C MET A 31 12.57 13.30 -0.16
N SER A 32 12.18 12.76 -1.32
CA SER A 32 11.94 13.55 -2.54
C SER A 32 10.52 14.13 -2.61
N TRP A 33 9.95 14.44 -1.45
CA TRP A 33 8.55 14.87 -1.29
C TRP A 33 8.49 16.36 -0.94
N LEU A 34 7.30 16.96 -1.05
CA LEU A 34 7.06 18.28 -0.48
C LEU A 34 6.77 18.13 1.01
N ALA A 35 6.95 19.19 1.79
CA ALA A 35 6.56 19.22 3.20
C ALA A 35 5.84 20.53 3.53
N VAL A 36 4.90 20.46 4.48
CA VAL A 36 4.38 21.65 5.13
C VAL A 36 5.47 22.21 6.06
N PRO A 37 5.76 23.53 6.02
CA PRO A 37 6.72 24.14 6.93
C PRO A 37 6.36 23.88 8.41
N PHE A 38 7.34 23.45 9.21
CA PHE A 38 7.13 23.03 10.59
C PHE A 38 6.46 24.12 11.45
N ASP A 39 6.93 25.37 11.35
CA ASP A 39 6.43 26.51 12.14
C ASP A 39 4.98 26.87 11.82
N ALA A 40 4.56 26.70 10.58
CA ALA A 40 3.19 26.98 10.14
C ALA A 40 2.22 25.82 10.41
N ALA A 41 2.75 24.64 10.74
CA ALA A 41 1.97 23.41 10.82
C ALA A 41 1.23 23.21 12.15
N GLY A 42 1.50 23.99 13.20
CA GLY A 42 0.99 23.74 14.56
C GLY A 42 -0.55 23.59 14.66
N LEU A 43 -1.30 24.55 14.13
CA LEU A 43 -2.77 24.49 14.08
C LEU A 43 -3.27 23.59 12.94
N LEU A 44 -2.53 23.52 11.83
CA LEU A 44 -2.89 22.70 10.68
C LEU A 44 -2.85 21.21 11.02
N ARG A 45 -1.78 20.72 11.66
CA ARG A 45 -1.60 19.32 12.06
C ARG A 45 -2.73 18.86 12.98
N GLN A 46 -3.11 19.70 13.96
CA GLN A 46 -4.24 19.41 14.85
C GLN A 46 -5.56 19.29 14.06
N LYS A 47 -5.83 20.22 13.15
CA LYS A 47 -7.02 20.18 12.29
C LYS A 47 -7.04 18.95 11.39
N LEU A 48 -5.89 18.56 10.81
CA LEU A 48 -5.78 17.38 9.96
C LEU A 48 -5.96 16.10 10.75
N CYS A 49 -5.31 15.97 11.92
CA CYS A 49 -5.48 14.80 12.79
C CYS A 49 -6.94 14.64 13.22
N ALA A 50 -7.61 15.73 13.61
CA ALA A 50 -9.03 15.69 13.96
C ALA A 50 -9.92 15.36 12.75
N ARG A 51 -9.69 16.01 11.60
CA ARG A 51 -10.50 15.81 10.39
C ARG A 51 -10.41 14.38 9.85
N PHE A 52 -9.23 13.78 9.89
CA PHE A 52 -8.98 12.45 9.34
C PHE A 52 -8.89 11.36 10.41
N ALA A 53 -9.25 11.67 11.66
CA ALA A 53 -9.19 10.76 12.80
C ALA A 53 -7.85 10.00 12.89
N ILE A 54 -6.73 10.74 12.77
CA ILE A 54 -5.38 10.16 12.82
C ILE A 54 -5.02 9.85 14.27
N GLU A 55 -5.08 8.57 14.63
CA GLU A 55 -4.73 8.09 15.97
C GLU A 55 -3.29 7.53 16.04
N ARG A 56 -2.74 7.09 14.90
CA ARG A 56 -1.43 6.43 14.80
C ARG A 56 -0.65 6.88 13.58
N ILE A 57 0.67 6.80 13.68
CA ILE A 57 1.63 7.03 12.59
C ILE A 57 2.36 5.74 12.18
N PRO A 58 2.80 5.61 10.92
CA PRO A 58 2.53 6.53 9.81
C PRO A 58 1.06 6.49 9.36
N ALA A 59 0.57 7.60 8.80
CA ALA A 59 -0.77 7.71 8.21
C ALA A 59 -0.65 8.29 6.79
N LEU A 60 -1.41 7.73 5.85
CA LEU A 60 -1.44 8.17 4.46
C LEU A 60 -2.89 8.42 4.04
N ILE A 61 -3.20 9.64 3.61
CA ILE A 61 -4.55 10.05 3.22
C ILE A 61 -4.56 10.37 1.72
N PRO A 62 -5.10 9.49 0.86
CA PRO A 62 -5.28 9.78 -0.55
C PRO A 62 -6.31 10.90 -0.73
N LEU A 63 -5.90 11.98 -1.40
CA LEU A 63 -6.78 13.10 -1.75
C LEU A 63 -6.94 13.15 -3.27
N SER A 64 -8.18 13.25 -3.74
CA SER A 64 -8.48 13.49 -5.16
C SER A 64 -8.82 14.96 -5.37
N ALA A 65 -8.38 15.52 -6.50
CA ALA A 65 -8.74 16.88 -6.91
C ALA A 65 -10.24 17.00 -7.31
N SER A 66 -10.89 15.87 -7.61
CA SER A 66 -12.35 15.84 -7.77
C SER A 66 -13.00 15.95 -6.39
N ALA A 67 -13.65 17.08 -6.12
CA ALA A 67 -14.32 17.43 -4.86
C ALA A 67 -15.52 16.54 -4.48
N THR A 68 -15.60 15.31 -5.00
CA THR A 68 -16.60 14.32 -4.63
C THR A 68 -16.03 13.42 -3.53
N PRO A 69 -16.55 13.46 -2.29
CA PRO A 69 -16.11 12.60 -1.19
C PRO A 69 -16.42 11.10 -1.42
N SER A 70 -16.90 10.71 -2.60
CA SER A 70 -17.23 9.33 -2.98
C SER A 70 -16.08 8.56 -3.63
N SER A 71 -14.88 9.15 -3.78
CA SER A 71 -13.73 8.48 -4.41
C SER A 71 -12.43 8.56 -3.61
N GLY A 72 -12.47 9.15 -2.41
CA GLY A 72 -11.44 8.94 -1.41
C GLY A 72 -11.58 7.53 -0.84
N LEU A 73 -10.46 6.99 -0.36
CA LEU A 73 -10.38 5.78 0.46
C LEU A 73 -11.63 5.68 1.34
N GLY A 74 -12.42 4.61 1.20
CA GLY A 74 -13.68 4.49 1.95
C GLY A 74 -13.38 4.56 3.44
N CYS A 75 -14.31 5.12 4.23
CA CYS A 75 -14.22 5.08 5.69
C CYS A 75 -13.79 3.66 6.14
N GLY A 76 -12.53 3.50 6.58
CA GLY A 76 -11.99 2.23 7.10
C GLY A 76 -10.83 1.61 6.32
N GLU A 77 -10.43 2.13 5.17
CA GLU A 77 -9.27 1.60 4.46
C GLU A 77 -7.97 2.27 4.90
N ASP A 78 -6.92 1.47 5.10
CA ASP A 78 -5.59 1.93 5.48
C ASP A 78 -4.69 1.94 4.23
N ALA A 79 -4.38 3.14 3.72
CA ALA A 79 -3.54 3.28 2.55
C ALA A 79 -2.07 2.93 2.83
N VAL A 80 -1.60 3.04 4.08
CA VAL A 80 -0.24 2.61 4.45
C VAL A 80 -0.13 1.10 4.26
N ARG A 81 -1.14 0.34 4.72
CA ARG A 81 -1.18 -1.11 4.50
C ARG A 81 -1.20 -1.46 3.01
N LEU A 82 -2.03 -0.78 2.22
CA LEU A 82 -2.12 -1.05 0.80
C LEU A 82 -0.80 -0.81 0.07
N VAL A 83 -0.08 0.27 0.41
CA VAL A 83 1.27 0.53 -0.09
C VAL A 83 2.27 -0.53 0.39
N GLY A 84 2.16 -0.98 1.64
CA GLY A 84 3.02 -2.04 2.17
C GLY A 84 2.82 -3.39 1.47
N GLU A 85 1.58 -3.73 1.11
CA GLU A 85 1.22 -5.01 0.48
C GLU A 85 1.49 -5.00 -1.04
N TYR A 86 1.15 -3.92 -1.73
CA TYR A 86 1.15 -3.87 -3.21
C TYR A 86 2.08 -2.80 -3.82
N GLY A 87 2.74 -1.99 -3.00
CA GLY A 87 3.68 -0.98 -3.46
C GLY A 87 3.07 0.04 -4.42
N VAL A 88 3.68 0.16 -5.60
CA VAL A 88 3.24 1.12 -6.64
C VAL A 88 1.93 0.73 -7.31
N ASP A 89 1.62 -0.57 -7.37
CA ASP A 89 0.44 -1.11 -8.07
C ASP A 89 -0.88 -0.79 -7.32
N ALA A 90 -0.75 -0.42 -6.05
CA ALA A 90 -1.82 0.08 -5.19
C ALA A 90 -2.44 1.39 -5.68
N TYR A 91 -1.73 2.20 -6.49
CA TYR A 91 -2.27 3.45 -7.03
C TYR A 91 -3.51 3.17 -7.91
N PRO A 92 -4.64 3.92 -7.77
CA PRO A 92 -4.81 5.21 -7.08
C PRO A 92 -5.22 5.15 -5.60
N PHE A 93 -4.83 4.10 -4.88
CA PHE A 93 -5.11 3.91 -3.45
C PHE A 93 -6.61 4.02 -3.13
N SER A 94 -7.43 3.28 -3.88
CA SER A 94 -8.88 3.29 -3.75
C SER A 94 -9.41 1.91 -3.35
N ALA A 95 -10.61 1.87 -2.77
CA ALA A 95 -11.30 0.63 -2.43
C ALA A 95 -11.44 -0.31 -3.63
N GLN A 96 -11.81 0.26 -4.77
CA GLN A 96 -11.94 -0.49 -6.01
C GLN A 96 -10.61 -1.12 -6.42
N ARG A 97 -9.52 -0.34 -6.37
CA ARG A 97 -8.20 -0.84 -6.74
C ARG A 97 -7.72 -1.95 -5.81
N ARG A 98 -7.99 -1.85 -4.50
CA ARG A 98 -7.71 -2.91 -3.53
C ARG A 98 -8.41 -4.22 -3.94
N ARG A 99 -9.72 -4.18 -4.18
CA ARG A 99 -10.50 -5.37 -4.55
C ARG A 99 -9.99 -6.02 -5.84
N GLU A 100 -9.57 -5.22 -6.81
CA GLU A 100 -8.93 -5.73 -8.04
C GLU A 100 -7.65 -6.50 -7.73
N LEU A 101 -6.78 -5.95 -6.89
CA LEU A 101 -5.51 -6.58 -6.51
C LEU A 101 -5.73 -7.86 -5.69
N GLU A 102 -6.63 -7.83 -4.72
CA GLU A 102 -7.02 -9.01 -3.92
C GLU A 102 -7.59 -10.12 -4.82
N SER A 103 -8.47 -9.78 -5.77
CA SER A 103 -9.00 -10.74 -6.73
C SER A 103 -7.93 -11.35 -7.64
N MET A 104 -6.93 -10.57 -8.05
CA MET A 104 -5.80 -11.07 -8.84
C MET A 104 -4.92 -12.02 -8.02
N ASP A 105 -4.68 -11.73 -6.75
CA ASP A 105 -3.92 -12.60 -5.85
C ASP A 105 -4.68 -13.91 -5.57
N ASP A 106 -5.99 -13.85 -5.36
CA ASP A 106 -6.82 -15.04 -5.17
C ASP A 106 -6.86 -15.91 -6.44
N ALA A 107 -6.95 -15.31 -7.62
CA ALA A 107 -6.87 -16.04 -8.88
C ALA A 107 -5.50 -16.71 -9.06
N ARG A 108 -4.41 -16.04 -8.63
CA ARG A 108 -3.06 -16.62 -8.62
C ARG A 108 -2.93 -17.76 -7.60
N ARG A 109 -3.58 -17.66 -6.43
CA ARG A 109 -3.56 -18.68 -5.37
C ARG A 109 -4.45 -19.89 -5.68
N GLY A 110 -5.57 -19.67 -6.38
CA GLY A 110 -6.55 -20.72 -6.72
C GLY A 110 -6.18 -21.58 -7.93
N GLY A 111 -5.08 -21.27 -8.62
CA GLY A 111 -4.76 -21.81 -9.94
C GLY A 111 -3.69 -22.90 -9.97
N GLY A 112 -3.67 -23.81 -9.00
CA GLY A 112 -2.80 -25.00 -9.08
C GLY A 112 -3.62 -26.28 -9.10
N ARG A 113 -3.72 -26.96 -10.25
CA ARG A 113 -4.22 -28.35 -10.25
C ARG A 113 -3.09 -29.26 -9.78
N LEU A 114 -3.39 -30.31 -9.01
CA LEU A 114 -2.39 -31.34 -8.67
C LEU A 114 -1.74 -31.94 -9.95
N GLN A 115 -2.51 -31.95 -11.05
CA GLN A 115 -2.08 -32.35 -12.39
C GLN A 115 -1.05 -31.41 -13.01
N GLU A 116 -0.94 -30.15 -12.59
CA GLU A 116 0.12 -29.23 -13.04
C GLU A 116 1.41 -29.42 -12.24
N LEU A 117 1.28 -29.82 -10.97
CA LEU A 117 2.40 -30.21 -10.12
C LEU A 117 3.03 -31.54 -10.57
N LEU A 118 2.20 -32.47 -11.05
CA LEU A 118 2.57 -33.81 -11.51
C LEU A 118 2.44 -33.99 -13.04
N GLY A 119 2.45 -32.89 -13.80
CA GLY A 119 1.99 -32.86 -15.20
C GLY A 119 3.00 -33.25 -16.27
N CYS A 120 4.20 -33.69 -15.88
CA CYS A 120 5.24 -34.16 -16.81
C CYS A 120 5.40 -35.68 -16.65
N GLU A 121 5.62 -36.41 -17.74
CA GLU A 121 5.80 -37.88 -17.73
C GLU A 121 6.91 -38.37 -16.77
N GLU A 122 7.84 -37.48 -16.42
CA GLU A 122 8.97 -37.74 -15.51
C GLU A 122 8.70 -37.42 -14.03
N ARG A 123 7.58 -36.77 -13.69
CA ARG A 123 7.21 -36.37 -12.32
C ARG A 123 5.77 -36.77 -11.99
N ASP A 124 5.52 -38.08 -11.92
CA ASP A 124 4.23 -38.70 -11.60
C ASP A 124 4.06 -39.11 -10.13
N TYR A 125 4.98 -38.73 -9.24
CA TYR A 125 5.02 -39.19 -7.86
C TYR A 125 5.25 -38.06 -6.85
N VAL A 126 4.80 -38.29 -5.61
CA VAL A 126 5.12 -37.46 -4.44
C VAL A 126 5.91 -38.29 -3.42
N ILE A 127 6.65 -37.64 -2.52
CA ILE A 127 7.40 -38.31 -1.44
C ILE A 127 6.77 -38.03 -0.07
N SER A 128 6.74 -39.04 0.80
CA SER A 128 6.37 -38.90 2.21
C SER A 128 7.52 -38.30 3.03
N ALA A 129 7.24 -37.87 4.26
CA ALA A 129 8.28 -37.44 5.22
C ALA A 129 9.32 -38.53 5.52
N ASP A 130 8.95 -39.81 5.33
CA ASP A 130 9.84 -40.98 5.46
C ASP A 130 10.54 -41.35 4.14
N ASP A 131 10.59 -40.44 3.17
CA ASP A 131 11.20 -40.60 1.83
C ASP A 131 10.58 -41.72 0.96
N ILE A 132 9.35 -42.12 1.28
CA ILE A 132 8.60 -43.14 0.53
C ILE A 132 7.95 -42.48 -0.70
N LYS A 133 8.23 -43.01 -1.89
CA LYS A 133 7.57 -42.60 -3.14
C LYS A 133 6.14 -43.12 -3.22
N ILE A 134 5.18 -42.22 -3.40
CA ILE A 134 3.76 -42.51 -3.58
C ILE A 134 3.37 -42.04 -4.99
N LYS A 135 3.01 -42.99 -5.86
CA LYS A 135 2.44 -42.69 -7.17
C LYS A 135 0.96 -42.33 -7.06
N ARG A 136 0.52 -41.35 -7.84
CA ARG A 136 -0.87 -40.86 -7.87
C ARG A 136 -1.60 -41.36 -9.09
#